data_AF-A0A0P7E1A2-F1
#
_entry.id   AF-A0A0P7E1A2-F1
#
_cell.length_a   1.000
_cell.length_b   1.000
_cell.length_c   1.000
_cell.angle_alpha   90.00
_cell.angle_beta   90.00
_cell.angle_gamma   90.00
#
_symmetry.space_group_name_H-M   'P 1'
#
loop_
_entity.id
_entity.type
_entity.pdbx_description
1 polymer ?
#
loop_
_entity_poly.entity_id
_entity_poly.type
_entity_poly.pdbx_seq_one_letter_code
_entity_poly.pdbx_strand_id
1 'polypeptide(L)' 'MTHKRKVQDNALKAVLRTPMFKQRVVKARKGKGSYQRNGKQQGSKGGSEAPSVRVYHAA' A
#
# COMPACT_ATOMS: atom_id res chain seq x y z
N MET A 1 -20.59 3.56 4.50
CA MET A 1 -21.66 4.23 5.27
C MET A 1 -21.36 4.14 6.76
N THR A 2 -20.67 5.12 7.34
CA THR A 2 -20.50 5.19 8.81
C THR A 2 -21.75 5.82 9.42
N HIS A 3 -22.64 5.01 9.99
CA HIS A 3 -23.75 5.50 10.79
C HIS A 3 -23.20 6.13 12.08
N LYS A 4 -23.07 7.46 12.09
CA LYS A 4 -22.71 8.21 13.30
C LYS A 4 -23.95 8.28 14.19
N ARG A 5 -24.04 7.37 15.16
CA ARG A 5 -25.06 7.47 16.23
C ARG A 5 -24.71 8.68 17.11
N LYS A 6 -25.73 9.40 17.60
CA LYS A 6 -25.53 10.48 18.58
C LYS A 6 -24.85 9.88 19.82
N VAL A 7 -23.73 10.46 20.22
CA VAL A 7 -22.98 10.03 21.40
C VAL A 7 -23.66 10.63 22.62
N GLN A 8 -24.08 9.78 23.56
CA GLN A 8 -24.83 10.20 24.75
C GLN A 8 -23.88 10.51 25.92
N ASP A 9 -22.97 9.58 26.23
CA ASP A 9 -22.16 9.69 27.46
C ASP A 9 -20.71 10.14 27.18
N ASN A 10 -19.94 9.36 26.42
CA ASN A 10 -18.49 9.59 26.25
C ASN A 10 -18.09 9.70 24.77
N ALA A 11 -17.72 10.92 24.38
CA ALA A 11 -17.26 11.28 23.04
C ALA A 11 -16.01 10.50 22.61
N LEU A 12 -14.97 10.45 23.44
CA LEU A 12 -13.69 9.83 23.09
C LEU A 12 -13.83 8.32 22.83
N LYS A 13 -14.57 7.62 23.69
CA LYS A 13 -14.84 6.18 23.53
C LYS A 13 -15.60 5.91 22.24
N ALA A 14 -16.58 6.75 21.90
CA ALA A 14 -17.34 6.61 20.67
C ALA A 14 -16.46 6.79 19.43
N VAL A 15 -15.60 7.83 19.42
CA VAL A 15 -14.68 8.06 18.30
C VAL A 15 -13.65 6.93 18.18
N LEU A 16 -13.10 6.43 19.29
CA LEU A 16 -12.16 5.30 19.32
C LEU A 16 -12.71 4.03 18.65
N ARG A 17 -14.02 3.78 18.77
CA ARG A 17 -14.66 2.61 18.13
C ARG A 17 -14.86 2.77 16.62
N THR A 18 -14.69 3.97 16.07
CA THR A 18 -14.86 4.18 14.62
C THR A 18 -13.65 3.65 13.83
N PRO A 19 -13.80 3.39 12.51
CA PRO A 19 -12.68 2.95 11.66
C PRO A 19 -11.49 3.92 11.60
N MET A 20 -11.66 5.15 12.08
CA MET A 20 -10.61 6.18 12.13
C MET A 20 -9.43 5.73 13.00
N PHE A 21 -9.70 5.03 14.11
CA PHE A 21 -8.71 4.58 15.08
C PHE A 21 -8.56 3.05 15.10
N LYS A 22 -8.53 2.43 13.92
CA LYS A 22 -8.27 0.98 13.82
C LYS A 22 -6.78 0.67 13.91
N GLN A 23 -6.46 -0.51 14.45
CA GLN A 23 -5.10 -1.05 14.41
C GLN A 23 -4.62 -1.18 12.97
N ARG A 24 -3.45 -0.61 12.68
CA ARG A 24 -2.80 -0.74 11.38
C ARG A 24 -1.86 -1.93 11.42
N VAL A 25 -2.02 -2.85 10.48
CA VAL A 25 -1.10 -3.98 10.29
C VAL A 25 -0.23 -3.69 9.08
N VAL A 26 1.08 -3.66 9.29
CA VAL A 26 2.07 -3.46 8.23
C VAL A 26 2.53 -4.81 7.70
N LYS A 27 2.70 -4.93 6.39
CA LYS A 27 3.24 -6.14 5.78
C LYS A 27 4.71 -6.33 6.19
N ALA A 28 5.03 -7.50 6.75
CA ALA A 28 6.40 -7.85 7.11
C ALA A 28 7.31 -7.87 5.87
N ARG A 29 8.57 -7.44 6.04
CA ARG A 29 9.57 -7.46 4.95
C ARG A 29 10.11 -8.86 4.67
N LYS A 30 10.11 -9.75 5.67
CA LYS A 30 10.58 -11.14 5.58
C LYS A 30 9.72 -12.04 6.48
N GLY A 31 9.63 -13.33 6.14
CA GLY A 31 8.91 -14.34 6.94
C GLY A 31 7.43 -14.50 6.57
N LYS A 32 6.58 -14.84 7.55
CA LYS A 32 5.15 -15.10 7.31
C LYS A 32 4.44 -13.84 6.80
N GLY A 33 3.71 -13.99 5.70
CA GLY A 33 2.97 -12.89 5.10
C GLY A 33 3.83 -11.86 4.35
N SER A 34 5.15 -12.07 4.19
CA SER A 34 6.02 -11.17 3.44
C SER A 34 6.04 -11.42 1.93
N TYR A 35 5.62 -12.59 1.46
CA TYR A 35 5.64 -12.93 0.04
C TYR A 35 4.77 -11.96 -0.79
N GLN A 36 5.33 -11.46 -1.89
CA GLN A 36 4.65 -10.61 -2.87
C GLN A 36 4.80 -11.29 -4.22
N ARG A 37 3.68 -11.61 -4.89
CA ARG A 37 3.69 -12.25 -6.21
C ARG A 37 4.40 -11.37 -7.25
N ASN A 38 4.16 -10.06 -7.16
CA ASN A 38 4.79 -9.08 -8.03
C ASN A 38 5.73 -8.23 -7.18
N GLY A 39 6.97 -8.05 -7.66
CA GLY A 39 7.98 -7.25 -6.98
C GLY A 39 7.59 -5.77 -6.94
N LYS A 40 8.23 -5.00 -6.05
CA LYS A 40 7.98 -3.55 -5.87
C LYS A 40 8.12 -2.74 -7.17
N GLN A 41 8.89 -3.22 -8.16
CA GLN A 41 9.15 -2.56 -9.44
C GLN A 41 8.10 -2.86 -10.54
N GLN A 42 7.23 -3.87 -10.37
CA GLN A 42 6.24 -4.24 -11.39
C GLN A 42 5.03 -3.30 -11.44
N GLY A 43 4.78 -2.52 -10.37
CA GLY A 43 3.70 -1.53 -10.33
C GLY A 43 4.09 -0.10 -10.73
N SER A 44 5.38 0.15 -10.98
CA SER A 44 5.90 1.47 -11.40
C SER A 44 6.34 1.51 -12.87
N LYS A 45 6.17 0.43 -13.62
CA LYS A 45 6.52 0.35 -15.04
C LYS A 45 5.26 0.37 -15.90
N GLY A 46 4.62 1.53 -15.94
CA GLY A 46 4.10 1.99 -17.23
C GLY A 46 5.31 2.20 -18.13
N GLY A 47 5.51 1.32 -19.11
CA GLY A 47 6.55 1.42 -20.14
C GLY A 47 8.00 1.27 -19.66
N SER A 48 8.57 0.08 -19.78
CA SER A 48 10.02 0.00 -19.99
C SER A 48 10.33 -1.25 -20.80
N GLU A 49 10.27 -1.11 -22.12
CA GLU A 49 11.10 -1.90 -23.02
C GLU A 49 12.56 -1.73 -22.56
N ALA A 50 13.30 -2.83 -22.47
CA ALA A 50 14.73 -2.77 -22.21
C ALA A 50 15.40 -1.99 -23.34
N PRO A 51 16.32 -1.03 -23.07
CA PRO A 51 17.02 -0.36 -24.16
C PRO A 51 17.85 -1.41 -24.89
N SER A 52 17.53 -1.66 -26.16
CA SER A 52 18.39 -2.42 -27.06
C SER A 52 19.71 -1.66 -27.18
N VAL A 53 20.82 -2.37 -26.95
CA VAL A 53 22.16 -1.80 -27.06
C VAL A 53 22.39 -1.48 -28.55
N ARG A 54 22.32 -0.19 -28.93
CA ARG A 54 22.73 0.25 -30.27
C ARG A 54 24.25 0.35 -30.31
N VAL A 55 24.88 -0.57 -31.02
CA VAL A 55 26.29 -0.46 -31.40
C VAL A 55 26.37 0.51 -32.57
N TYR A 56 26.99 1.67 -32.38
CA TYR A 56 27.37 2.55 -33.48
C TYR A 56 28.71 2.06 -34.05
N HIS A 57 28.73 1.63 -35.31
CA HIS A 57 29.97 1.53 -36.06
C HIS A 57 30.30 2.94 -36.59
N ALA A 58 31.46 3.47 -36.17
CA ALA A 58 32.04 4.68 -36.74
C ALA A 58 32.63 4.39 -38.13
N ALA A 59 32.59 5.42 -38.98
CA ALA A 59 32.80 5.42 -40.43
C ALA A 59 34.09 4.76 -40.94
#